data_AF-A0A0A1U475-F1
#
_entry.id   AF-A0A0A1U475-F1
#
_cell.length_a   1.000
_cell.length_b   1.000
_cell.length_c   1.000
_cell.angle_alpha   90.00
_cell.angle_beta   90.00
_cell.angle_gamma   90.00
#
_symmetry.space_group_name_H-M   'P 1'
#
loop_
_entity.id
_entity.type
_entity.pdbx_description
1 polymer ?
#
loop_
_entity_poly.entity_id
_entity_poly.type
_entity_poly.pdbx_seq_one_letter_code
_entity_poly.pdbx_strand_id
1 'polypeptide(L)'
;MGDVAHVKEVAQTREEFMELYFANKHQLIETIKTKLLQLSESTIITEIVKMIYRDNDTFTNQIMCGNFTLDLRMLHVETVFLIWVFLREVKRVPDLRAEQIIALYQI
;
A
#
# COMPACT_ATOMS: atom_id res chain seq x y z
N MET A 1 1.03 -21.96 17.99
CA MET A 1 1.48 -20.72 18.68
C MET A 1 1.92 -19.60 17.72
N GLY A 2 1.97 -19.80 16.38
CA GLY A 2 2.31 -18.75 15.41
C GLY A 2 1.17 -17.77 15.06
N ASP A 3 -0.10 -18.18 15.17
CA ASP A 3 -1.24 -17.36 14.71
C ASP A 3 -1.54 -16.14 15.59
N VAL A 4 -1.51 -16.29 16.92
CA VAL A 4 -1.97 -15.22 17.83
C VAL A 4 -1.01 -14.02 17.83
N ALA A 5 0.29 -14.26 17.64
CA ALA A 5 1.28 -13.19 17.54
C ALA A 5 1.12 -12.41 16.23
N HIS A 6 0.91 -13.12 15.13
CA HIS A 6 0.72 -12.51 13.81
C HIS A 6 -0.59 -11.70 13.73
N VAL A 7 -1.70 -12.23 14.25
CA VAL A 7 -2.99 -11.50 14.30
C VAL A 7 -2.86 -10.20 15.12
N LYS A 8 -2.12 -10.22 16.23
CA LYS A 8 -1.87 -9.01 17.04
C LYS A 8 -1.04 -7.98 16.29
N GLU A 9 0.00 -8.41 15.59
CA GLU A 9 0.85 -7.53 14.79
C GLU A 9 0.07 -6.87 13.64
N VAL A 10 -0.77 -7.64 12.94
CA VAL A 10 -1.66 -7.13 11.88
C VAL A 10 -2.64 -6.10 12.43
N ALA A 11 -3.29 -6.41 13.55
CA ALA A 11 -4.24 -5.50 14.20
C ALA A 11 -3.56 -4.19 14.66
N GLN A 12 -2.39 -4.29 15.29
CA GLN A 12 -1.62 -3.13 15.73
C GLN A 12 -1.13 -2.28 14.55
N THR A 13 -0.66 -2.90 13.48
CA THR A 13 -0.23 -2.19 12.26
C THR A 13 -1.39 -1.45 11.61
N ARG A 14 -2.59 -2.06 11.60
CA ARG A 14 -3.81 -1.43 11.11
C ARG A 14 -4.22 -0.26 12.00
N GLU A 15 -4.17 -0.42 13.32
CA GLU A 15 -4.47 0.66 14.28
C GLU A 15 -3.51 1.85 14.11
N GLU A 16 -2.19 1.61 14.05
CA GLU A 16 -1.17 2.63 13.77
C GLU A 16 -1.48 3.40 12.49
N PHE A 17 -1.82 2.69 11.41
CA PHE A 17 -2.17 3.33 10.16
C PHE A 17 -3.45 4.19 10.29
N MET A 18 -4.50 3.68 10.93
CA MET A 18 -5.77 4.40 11.04
C MET A 18 -5.63 5.66 11.89
N GLU A 19 -4.86 5.62 12.97
CA GLU A 19 -4.54 6.80 13.77
C GLU A 19 -3.83 7.87 12.92
N LEU A 20 -2.80 7.49 12.17
CA LEU A 20 -2.09 8.40 11.26
C LEU A 20 -3.00 8.94 10.15
N TYR A 21 -3.84 8.07 9.58
CA TYR A 21 -4.74 8.42 8.48
C TYR A 21 -5.81 9.42 8.93
N PHE A 22 -6.42 9.22 10.09
CA PHE A 22 -7.46 10.14 10.58
C PHE A 22 -6.88 11.41 11.20
N ALA A 23 -5.73 11.35 11.85
CA ALA A 23 -5.08 12.53 12.40
C ALA A 23 -4.57 13.46 11.29
N ASN A 24 -4.02 12.92 10.19
CA ASN A 24 -3.41 13.73 9.15
C ASN A 24 -3.40 13.08 7.75
N LYS A 25 -4.60 12.79 7.23
CA LYS A 25 -4.82 12.16 5.93
C LYS A 25 -4.00 12.79 4.80
N HIS A 26 -4.01 14.11 4.70
CA HIS A 26 -3.35 14.81 3.59
C HIS A 26 -1.83 14.58 3.61
N GLN A 27 -1.18 14.77 4.76
CA GLN A 27 0.25 14.58 4.89
C GLN A 27 0.67 13.12 4.69
N LEU A 28 -0.13 12.17 5.18
CA LEU A 28 0.13 10.75 4.98
C LEU A 28 0.09 10.38 3.49
N ILE A 29 -0.94 10.84 2.77
CA ILE A 29 -1.08 10.62 1.33
C ILE A 29 0.09 11.23 0.55
N GLU A 30 0.49 12.47 0.86
CA GLU A 30 1.64 13.11 0.21
C GLU A 30 2.96 12.41 0.52
N THR A 31 3.11 11.85 1.73
CA THR A 31 4.27 11.04 2.10
C THR A 31 4.34 9.76 1.27
N ILE A 32 3.20 9.06 1.11
CA ILE A 32 3.11 7.86 0.26
C ILE A 32 3.46 8.21 -1.17
N LYS A 33 2.87 9.27 -1.75
CA LYS A 33 3.18 9.75 -3.11
C LYS A 33 4.66 10.05 -3.29
N THR A 34 5.26 10.78 -2.35
CA THR A 34 6.68 11.14 -2.41
C THR A 34 7.55 9.89 -2.42
N LYS A 35 7.24 8.90 -1.59
CA LYS A 35 7.94 7.61 -1.60
C LYS A 35 7.76 6.89 -2.93
N LEU A 36 6.56 6.86 -3.50
CA LEU A 36 6.30 6.25 -4.81
C LEU A 36 7.15 6.90 -5.91
N LEU A 37 7.24 8.23 -5.94
CA LEU A 37 8.05 8.96 -6.92
C LEU A 37 9.55 8.70 -6.77
N GLN A 38 10.02 8.36 -5.58
CA GLN A 38 11.42 8.01 -5.33
C GLN A 38 11.76 6.58 -5.75
N LEU A 39 10.77 5.74 -6.04
CA LEU A 39 10.98 4.38 -6.49
C LEU A 39 11.20 4.41 -8.01
N SER A 40 12.45 4.18 -8.41
CA SER A 40 12.86 4.09 -9.82
C SER A 40 12.66 2.69 -10.42
N GLU A 41 12.30 1.70 -9.60
CA GLU A 41 12.23 0.29 -9.99
C GLU A 41 10.85 -0.09 -10.52
N SER A 42 10.80 -0.55 -11.78
CA SER A 42 9.56 -0.96 -12.44
C SER A 42 8.83 -2.10 -11.71
N THR A 43 9.57 -2.98 -11.02
CA THR A 43 9.00 -4.12 -10.28
C THR A 43 8.16 -3.65 -9.09
N ILE A 44 8.64 -2.67 -8.32
CA ILE A 44 7.95 -2.14 -7.13
C ILE A 44 6.65 -1.44 -7.55
N ILE A 45 6.70 -0.64 -8.61
CA ILE A 45 5.52 0.03 -9.18
C ILE A 45 4.51 -1.02 -9.65
N THR A 46 4.97 -2.09 -10.29
CA THR A 46 4.11 -3.19 -10.75
C THR A 46 3.35 -3.85 -9.60
N GLU A 47 4.01 -4.09 -8.45
CA GLU A 47 3.33 -4.69 -7.29
C GLU A 47 2.29 -3.73 -6.68
N ILE A 48 2.58 -2.43 -6.61
CA ILE A 48 1.63 -1.42 -6.10
C ILE A 48 0.41 -1.31 -7.00
N VAL A 49 0.62 -1.39 -8.30
CA VAL A 49 -0.44 -1.43 -9.30
C VAL A 49 -1.36 -2.64 -9.10
N LYS A 50 -0.82 -3.83 -8.79
CA LYS A 50 -1.65 -5.01 -8.47
C LYS A 50 -2.56 -4.79 -7.26
N MET A 51 -2.10 -4.07 -6.24
CA MET A 51 -2.93 -3.74 -5.06
C MET A 51 -4.09 -2.83 -5.43
N ILE A 52 -3.85 -1.85 -6.30
CA ILE A 52 -4.88 -0.92 -6.79
C ILE A 52 -5.88 -1.64 -7.69
N TYR A 53 -5.42 -2.54 -8.56
CA TYR A 53 -6.28 -3.38 -9.39
C TYR A 53 -7.27 -4.20 -8.57
N ARG A 54 -6.84 -4.70 -7.41
CA ARG A 54 -7.73 -5.45 -6.53
C ARG A 54 -8.89 -4.60 -5.98
N ASP A 55 -8.68 -3.30 -5.85
CA ASP A 55 -9.65 -2.37 -5.28
C ASP A 55 -10.64 -1.84 -6.32
N ASN A 56 -10.17 -1.50 -7.52
CA ASN A 56 -11.00 -0.89 -8.54
C ASN A 56 -10.39 -0.96 -9.95
N ASP A 57 -11.07 -1.64 -10.88
CA ASP A 57 -10.71 -1.74 -12.31
C ASP A 57 -10.74 -0.38 -13.05
N THR A 58 -11.25 0.68 -12.43
CA THR A 58 -11.41 2.00 -13.07
C THR A 58 -10.06 2.74 -13.26
N PHE A 59 -9.04 2.47 -12.46
CA PHE A 59 -7.74 3.18 -12.53
C PHE A 59 -6.73 2.58 -13.51
N THR A 60 -7.09 1.44 -14.12
CA THR A 60 -6.31 0.62 -15.06
C THR A 60 -5.60 1.44 -16.15
N ASN A 61 -6.31 2.34 -16.81
CA ASN A 61 -5.79 3.05 -17.98
C ASN A 61 -4.89 4.24 -17.64
N GLN A 62 -4.95 4.75 -16.41
CA GLN A 62 -4.15 5.92 -16.01
C GLN A 62 -2.74 5.51 -15.55
N ILE A 63 -2.59 4.33 -14.94
CA ILE A 63 -1.31 3.90 -14.38
C ILE A 63 -0.42 3.21 -15.44
N MET A 64 -0.99 2.54 -16.44
CA MET A 64 -0.22 1.83 -17.47
C MET A 64 0.59 2.73 -18.42
N CYS A 65 0.32 4.03 -18.47
CA CYS A 65 0.98 4.96 -19.39
C CYS A 65 2.25 5.63 -18.85
N GLY A 66 2.78 5.20 -17.70
CA GLY A 66 3.99 5.80 -17.10
C GLY A 66 3.81 7.23 -16.54
N ASN A 67 2.63 7.83 -16.73
CA ASN A 67 2.18 9.01 -16.00
C ASN A 67 1.47 8.53 -14.73
N PHE A 68 2.22 8.43 -13.63
CA PHE A 68 1.65 8.07 -12.33
C PHE A 68 0.87 9.27 -11.74
N THR A 69 -0.24 9.68 -12.38
CA THR A 69 -1.21 10.62 -11.82
C THR A 69 -2.22 9.91 -10.93
N LEU A 70 -1.74 8.96 -10.12
CA LEU A 70 -2.58 8.22 -9.20
C LEU A 70 -3.02 9.15 -8.06
N ASP A 71 -4.30 9.52 -8.07
CA ASP A 71 -4.89 10.20 -6.92
C ASP A 71 -5.25 9.18 -5.84
N LEU A 72 -4.30 8.93 -4.93
CA LEU A 72 -4.49 8.04 -3.77
C LEU A 72 -5.71 8.42 -2.90
N ARG A 73 -6.26 9.63 -3.02
CA ARG A 73 -7.47 10.05 -2.29
C ARG A 73 -8.74 9.37 -2.81
N MET A 74 -8.69 8.82 -4.03
CA MET A 74 -9.80 8.10 -4.65
C MET A 74 -9.81 6.61 -4.35
N LEU A 75 -8.75 6.08 -3.74
CA LEU A 75 -8.65 4.68 -3.35
C LEU A 75 -9.38 4.43 -2.03
N HIS A 76 -9.85 3.19 -1.82
CA HIS A 76 -10.35 2.78 -0.51
C HIS A 76 -9.23 2.87 0.54
N VAL A 77 -9.62 3.14 1.78
CA VAL A 77 -8.67 3.29 2.90
C VAL A 77 -7.85 2.02 3.10
N GLU A 78 -8.44 0.85 2.86
CA GLU A 78 -7.78 -0.44 2.88
C GLU A 78 -6.67 -0.54 1.83
N THR A 79 -6.86 0.00 0.64
CA THR A 79 -5.86 -0.04 -0.44
C THR A 79 -4.71 0.91 -0.14
N VAL A 80 -5.01 2.10 0.39
CA VAL A 80 -3.99 3.02 0.87
C VAL A 80 -3.18 2.38 2.00
N PHE A 81 -3.84 1.65 2.90
CA PHE A 81 -3.18 0.89 3.96
C PHE A 81 -2.21 -0.16 3.41
N LEU A 82 -2.65 -1.00 2.46
CA LEU A 82 -1.80 -2.03 1.86
C LEU A 82 -0.58 -1.44 1.15
N ILE A 83 -0.76 -0.34 0.41
CA ILE A 83 0.35 0.40 -0.23
C ILE A 83 1.31 0.93 0.83
N TRP A 84 0.80 1.51 1.91
CA TRP A 84 1.62 2.06 2.99
C TRP A 84 2.45 0.97 3.68
N VAL A 85 1.87 -0.20 3.97
CA VAL A 85 2.58 -1.36 4.53
C VAL A 85 3.66 -1.84 3.56
N PHE A 86 3.31 -2.03 2.29
CA PHE A 86 4.24 -2.49 1.28
C PHE A 86 5.47 -1.58 1.15
N LEU A 87 5.27 -0.26 1.14
CA LEU A 87 6.38 0.70 1.09
C LEU A 87 7.28 0.70 2.33
N ARG A 88 6.79 0.25 3.50
CA ARG A 88 7.61 0.06 4.70
C ARG A 88 8.45 -1.21 4.59
N GLU A 89 7.85 -2.29 4.09
CA GLU A 89 8.44 -3.62 4.11
C GLU A 89 9.33 -3.93 2.88
N VAL A 90 9.08 -3.32 1.71
CA VAL A 90 9.85 -3.60 0.48
C VAL A 90 11.34 -3.26 0.61
N LYS A 91 11.71 -2.34 1.51
CA LYS A 91 13.12 -2.04 1.83
C LYS A 91 13.79 -3.14 2.67
N ARG A 92 13.01 -3.89 3.44
CA ARG A 92 13.47 -5.00 4.29
C ARG A 92 13.44 -6.32 3.54
N VAL A 93 12.48 -6.49 2.64
CA VAL A 93 12.24 -7.70 1.86
C VAL A 93 12.20 -7.31 0.37
N PRO A 94 13.34 -7.34 -0.34
CA PRO A 94 13.43 -6.88 -1.73
C PRO A 94 12.54 -7.65 -2.72
N ASP A 95 12.23 -8.91 -2.43
CA ASP A 95 11.37 -9.78 -3.26
C ASP A 95 9.91 -9.80 -2.81
N LEU A 96 9.51 -8.86 -1.94
CA LEU A 96 8.15 -8.77 -1.43
C LEU A 96 7.15 -8.57 -2.56
N ARG A 97 6.15 -9.43 -2.62
CA ARG A 97 5.06 -9.39 -3.60
C ARG A 97 3.79 -8.80 -3.00
N ALA A 98 2.97 -8.19 -3.86
CA ALA A 98 1.71 -7.62 -3.44
C ALA A 98 0.78 -8.64 -2.78
N GLU A 99 0.73 -9.84 -3.34
CA GLU A 99 -0.09 -10.96 -2.87
C GLU A 99 0.27 -11.38 -1.43
N GLN A 100 1.53 -11.26 -1.03
CA GLN A 100 1.97 -11.59 0.32
C GLN A 100 1.41 -10.58 1.32
N ILE A 101 1.53 -9.28 1.06
CA ILE A 101 0.96 -8.22 1.92
C ILE A 101 -0.56 -8.35 1.97
N ILE A 102 -1.19 -8.52 0.82
CA ILE A 102 -2.62 -8.75 0.70
C ILE A 102 -3.10 -9.92 1.58
N ALA A 103 -2.41 -11.07 1.53
CA ALA A 103 -2.80 -12.25 2.30
C ALA A 103 -2.63 -12.04 3.81
N LEU A 104 -1.62 -11.28 4.23
CA LEU A 104 -1.35 -11.02 5.64
C LEU A 104 -2.31 -10.01 6.26
N TYR A 105 -2.82 -9.05 5.48
CA TYR A 105 -3.50 -7.86 6.02
C TYR A 105 -4.99 -7.73 5.65
N GLN A 106 -5.58 -8.74 5.01
CA GLN A 106 -7.01 -8.78 4.66
C GLN A 106 -7.80 -9.89 5.38
N ILE A 107 -7.35 -10.27 6.58
CA ILE A 107 -8.10 -11.11 7.52
C ILE A 107 -9.38 -10.39 7.97
#